data_AF-A0A250XS75-F1
#
_entry.id   AF-A0A250XS75-F1
#
_cell.length_a   1.000
_cell.length_b   1.000
_cell.length_c   1.000
_cell.angle_alpha   90.00
_cell.angle_beta   90.00
_cell.angle_gamma   90.00
#
_symmetry.space_group_name_H-M   'P 1'
#
loop_
_entity.id
_entity.type
_entity.pdbx_description
1 polymer ?
#
loop_
_entity_poly.entity_id
_entity_poly.type
_entity_poly.pdbx_seq_one_letter_code
_entity_poly.pdbx_strand_id
1 'polypeptide(L)'
;MRVPPRLQIVFTSGPSNGLELAHNDSIKPTFCLSVGRTRSSKLCIKDPAVSEKHAEILWGGENWVLRDLGSSNGTSVNGMPLQPMVDAHALSDGDEVLFGLYSKGTVRLQGRSINELSVGQLLSSMLEASANRIEAHGQGSAKDLLMMLSQAKYILTQQCHAA
;
A
#
# COMPACT_ATOMS: atom_id res chain seq x y z
N MET A 1 3.93 14.33 9.12
CA MET A 1 3.73 13.04 8.43
C MET A 1 2.29 13.01 7.96
N ARG A 2 2.02 13.06 6.64
CA ARG A 2 0.65 13.00 6.13
C ARG A 2 0.13 11.57 6.27
N VAL A 3 -1.12 11.43 6.67
CA VAL A 3 -1.79 10.13 6.65
C VAL A 3 -2.05 9.79 5.17
N PRO A 4 -1.68 8.59 4.70
CA PRO A 4 -2.00 8.19 3.33
C PRO A 4 -3.52 8.19 3.12
N PRO A 5 -4.04 8.77 2.01
CA PRO A 5 -5.44 8.60 1.64
C PRO A 5 -5.72 7.11 1.38
N ARG A 6 -6.98 6.70 1.56
CA ARG A 6 -7.40 5.36 1.14
C ARG A 6 -7.24 5.24 -0.37
N LEU A 7 -6.41 4.30 -0.79
CA LEU A 7 -6.29 3.89 -2.19
C LEU A 7 -7.36 2.84 -2.48
N GLN A 8 -8.18 3.10 -3.48
CA GLN A 8 -9.10 2.14 -4.05
C GLN A 8 -8.85 2.03 -5.56
N ILE A 9 -8.90 0.82 -6.09
CA ILE A 9 -8.91 0.59 -7.55
C ILE A 9 -10.23 -0.07 -7.88
N VAL A 10 -10.99 0.56 -8.77
CA VAL A 10 -12.27 0.06 -9.27
C VAL A 10 -12.04 -0.47 -10.68
N PHE A 11 -12.05 -1.79 -10.85
CA PHE A 11 -11.85 -2.39 -12.17
C PHE A 11 -13.09 -2.19 -13.04
N THR A 12 -12.91 -1.53 -14.18
CA THR A 12 -13.97 -1.17 -15.14
C THR A 12 -13.97 -2.08 -16.38
N SER A 13 -12.95 -2.93 -16.55
CA SER A 13 -12.86 -3.87 -17.66
C SER A 13 -12.02 -5.11 -17.32
N GLY A 14 -12.13 -6.13 -18.17
CA GLY A 14 -11.37 -7.38 -18.06
C GLY A 14 -11.98 -8.42 -17.12
N PRO A 15 -11.29 -9.55 -16.89
CA PRO A 15 -11.76 -10.65 -16.04
C PRO A 15 -12.04 -10.26 -14.58
N SER A 16 -11.48 -9.14 -14.14
CA SER A 16 -11.67 -8.60 -12.78
C SER A 16 -12.64 -7.41 -12.75
N ASN A 17 -13.42 -7.16 -13.80
CA ASN A 17 -14.43 -6.10 -13.83
C ASN A 17 -15.37 -6.18 -12.61
N GLY A 18 -15.62 -5.05 -11.95
CA GLY A 18 -16.40 -4.96 -10.72
C GLY A 18 -15.64 -5.39 -9.45
N LEU A 19 -14.39 -5.85 -9.55
CA LEU A 19 -13.52 -5.97 -8.39
C LEU A 19 -13.19 -4.56 -7.90
N GLU A 20 -13.52 -4.30 -6.65
CA GLU A 20 -13.05 -3.12 -5.93
C GLU A 20 -12.08 -3.57 -4.86
N LEU A 21 -10.86 -3.08 -4.90
CA LEU A 21 -9.93 -3.29 -3.80
C LEU A 21 -9.68 -1.98 -3.09
N ALA A 22 -10.24 -1.86 -1.89
CA ALA A 22 -10.00 -0.74 -0.99
C ALA A 22 -8.89 -1.11 -0.01
N HIS A 23 -7.80 -0.35 -0.02
CA HIS A 23 -6.83 -0.39 1.06
C HIS A 23 -7.42 0.35 2.29
N ASN A 24 -8.23 -0.38 3.06
CA ASN A 24 -8.78 0.09 4.33
C ASN A 24 -7.80 -0.06 5.49
N ASP A 25 -6.98 -1.11 5.46
CA ASP A 25 -6.34 -1.56 6.68
C ASP A 25 -4.91 -1.09 6.87
N SER A 26 -4.78 -0.36 7.97
CA SER A 26 -3.55 -0.02 8.66
C SER A 26 -2.81 1.13 8.02
N ILE A 27 -2.74 2.20 8.79
CA ILE A 27 -1.75 3.27 8.66
C ILE A 27 -0.38 2.58 8.78
N LYS A 28 0.11 1.96 7.71
CA LYS A 28 1.44 1.36 7.64
C LYS A 28 2.18 2.19 6.60
N PRO A 29 3.13 3.03 7.02
CA PRO A 29 3.89 3.87 6.09
C PRO A 29 4.80 3.03 5.18
N THR A 30 4.92 1.73 5.44
CA THR A 30 5.59 0.72 4.60
C THR A 30 4.62 -0.26 3.95
N PHE A 31 3.33 0.08 3.86
CA PHE A 31 2.39 -0.75 3.12
C PHE A 31 2.77 -0.78 1.64
N CYS A 32 3.32 -1.92 1.22
CA CYS A 32 3.36 -2.33 -0.17
C CYS A 32 2.11 -3.18 -0.46
N LEU A 33 1.30 -2.71 -1.41
CA LEU A 33 0.20 -3.44 -2.02
C LEU A 33 0.77 -4.23 -3.21
N SER A 34 1.01 -5.52 -3.03
CA SER A 34 1.40 -6.40 -4.13
C SER A 34 0.21 -6.64 -5.05
N VAL A 35 0.45 -6.52 -6.36
CA VAL A 35 -0.53 -6.75 -7.42
C VAL A 35 -0.08 -7.96 -8.25
N GLY A 36 -1.00 -8.89 -8.48
CA GLY A 36 -0.69 -10.07 -9.29
C GLY A 36 -1.87 -11.02 -9.44
N ARG A 37 -1.65 -12.09 -10.19
CA ARG A 37 -2.72 -13.02 -10.59
C ARG A 37 -3.16 -14.00 -9.50
N THR A 38 -2.26 -14.30 -8.57
CA THR A 38 -2.45 -15.35 -7.57
C THR A 38 -2.77 -14.75 -6.20
N ARG A 39 -3.30 -15.59 -5.30
CA ARG A 39 -3.69 -15.18 -3.94
C ARG A 39 -2.50 -14.78 -3.04
N SER A 40 -1.26 -14.95 -3.50
CA SER A 40 -0.09 -14.43 -2.78
C SER A 40 0.03 -12.91 -2.91
N SER A 41 -0.63 -12.30 -3.90
CA SER A 41 -0.74 -10.85 -4.05
C SER A 41 -1.93 -10.31 -3.25
N LYS A 42 -1.75 -9.17 -2.59
CA LYS A 42 -2.83 -8.49 -1.84
C LYS A 42 -3.95 -8.05 -2.77
N LEU A 43 -3.59 -7.52 -3.93
CA LEU A 43 -4.50 -7.31 -5.05
C LEU A 43 -4.37 -8.49 -6.02
N CYS A 44 -5.26 -9.46 -5.84
CA CYS A 44 -5.37 -10.65 -6.68
C CYS A 44 -6.32 -10.37 -7.85
N ILE A 45 -5.75 -10.15 -9.04
CA ILE A 45 -6.48 -9.90 -10.28
C ILE A 45 -6.54 -11.23 -11.05
N LYS A 46 -7.72 -11.86 -11.13
CA LYS A 46 -7.89 -13.18 -11.76
C LYS A 46 -7.92 -13.11 -13.28
N ASP A 47 -6.84 -12.61 -13.86
CA ASP A 47 -6.65 -12.43 -15.30
C ASP A 47 -5.39 -13.19 -15.75
N PRO A 48 -5.48 -14.13 -16.70
CA PRO A 48 -4.33 -14.82 -17.26
C PRO A 48 -3.24 -13.90 -17.83
N ALA A 49 -3.60 -12.71 -18.30
CA ALA A 49 -2.68 -11.72 -18.82
C ALA A 49 -1.90 -10.97 -17.72
N VAL A 50 -2.28 -11.15 -16.46
CA VAL A 50 -1.57 -10.62 -15.29
C VAL A 50 -0.57 -11.67 -14.78
N SER A 51 0.62 -11.20 -14.39
CA SER A 51 1.70 -12.05 -13.86
C SER A 51 1.45 -12.37 -12.39
N GLU A 52 2.04 -13.44 -11.86
CA GLU A 52 1.86 -13.78 -10.43
C GLU A 52 2.39 -12.71 -9.49
N LYS A 53 3.53 -12.11 -9.87
CA LYS A 53 4.08 -10.87 -9.34
C LYS A 53 4.11 -9.88 -10.50
N HIS A 54 3.17 -8.95 -10.53
CA HIS A 54 2.97 -8.09 -11.69
C HIS A 54 3.43 -6.66 -11.40
N ALA A 55 2.90 -6.08 -10.34
CA ALA A 55 3.19 -4.71 -9.96
C ALA A 55 3.14 -4.56 -8.43
N GLU A 56 3.59 -3.42 -7.94
CA GLU A 56 3.41 -3.01 -6.56
C GLU A 56 2.96 -1.57 -6.46
N ILE A 57 2.17 -1.28 -5.43
CA ILE A 57 1.77 0.08 -5.08
C ILE A 57 2.22 0.37 -3.65
N LEU A 58 3.03 1.43 -3.49
CA LEU A 58 3.63 1.80 -2.22
C LEU A 58 3.36 3.26 -1.88
N TRP A 59 3.29 3.58 -0.59
CA TRP A 59 3.20 4.98 -0.16
C TRP A 59 4.60 5.62 -0.19
N GLY A 60 4.81 6.58 -1.10
CA GLY A 60 6.08 7.31 -1.25
C GLY A 60 6.29 8.44 -0.24
N GLY A 61 5.50 8.51 0.83
CA GLY A 61 5.55 9.58 1.84
C GLY A 61 4.59 10.74 1.56
N GLU A 62 4.38 11.07 0.28
CA GLU A 62 3.46 12.13 -0.16
C GLU A 62 2.32 11.62 -1.05
N ASN A 63 2.59 10.61 -1.87
CA ASN A 63 1.64 10.03 -2.84
C ASN A 63 1.76 8.51 -2.86
N TRP A 64 0.71 7.85 -3.36
CA TRP A 64 0.81 6.44 -3.74
C TRP A 64 1.62 6.33 -5.03
N VAL A 65 2.47 5.32 -5.13
CA VAL A 65 3.38 5.14 -6.25
C VAL A 65 3.21 3.72 -6.80
N LEU A 66 2.92 3.61 -8.10
CA LEU A 66 2.80 2.35 -8.83
C LEU A 66 4.10 2.03 -9.57
N ARG A 67 4.54 0.77 -9.47
CA ARG A 67 5.70 0.23 -10.18
C ARG A 67 5.36 -1.11 -10.83
N ASP A 68 5.78 -1.31 -12.06
CA ASP A 68 5.76 -2.62 -12.71
C ASP A 68 6.99 -3.43 -12.30
N LEU A 69 6.82 -4.71 -11.97
CA LEU A 69 7.85 -5.60 -11.44
C LEU A 69 8.46 -6.52 -12.50
N GLY A 70 8.48 -6.13 -13.77
CA GLY A 70 8.94 -7.00 -14.85
C GLY A 70 7.82 -7.91 -15.34
N SER A 71 6.59 -7.40 -15.40
CA SER A 71 5.47 -8.21 -15.82
C SER A 71 5.52 -8.56 -17.30
N SER A 72 4.92 -9.69 -17.67
CA SER A 72 5.02 -10.23 -19.04
C SER A 72 4.32 -9.36 -20.09
N ASN A 73 3.23 -8.70 -19.71
CA ASN A 73 2.41 -7.87 -20.60
C ASN A 73 2.49 -6.37 -20.25
N GLY A 74 3.26 -6.01 -19.23
CA GLY A 74 3.41 -4.65 -18.76
C GLY A 74 2.25 -4.12 -17.93
N THR A 75 2.49 -2.92 -17.39
CA THR A 75 1.52 -2.07 -16.70
C THR A 75 1.50 -0.71 -17.40
N SER A 76 0.32 -0.10 -17.57
CA SER A 76 0.21 1.27 -18.08
C SER A 76 -0.67 2.15 -17.20
N VAL A 77 -0.41 3.45 -17.23
CA VAL A 77 -1.20 4.50 -16.56
C VAL A 77 -1.63 5.52 -17.59
N ASN A 78 -2.94 5.81 -17.66
CA ASN A 78 -3.55 6.71 -18.62
C ASN A 78 -3.14 6.40 -20.08
N GLY A 79 -3.04 5.10 -20.41
CA GLY A 79 -2.62 4.62 -21.72
C GLY A 79 -1.12 4.65 -22.00
N MET A 80 -0.30 5.17 -21.07
CA MET A 80 1.15 5.24 -21.20
C MET A 80 1.81 4.05 -20.47
N PRO A 81 2.56 3.18 -21.17
CA PRO A 81 3.23 2.04 -20.54
C PRO A 81 4.36 2.51 -19.61
N LEU A 82 4.47 1.86 -18.45
CA LEU A 82 5.58 2.05 -17.52
C LEU A 82 6.77 1.18 -17.95
N GLN A 83 7.99 1.70 -17.83
CA GLN A 83 9.20 0.89 -17.96
C GLN A 83 9.35 -0.04 -16.75
N PRO A 84 9.37 -1.37 -16.95
CA PRO A 84 9.44 -2.33 -15.86
C PRO A 84 10.68 -2.14 -14.99
N MET A 85 10.52 -2.22 -13.67
CA MET A 85 11.57 -2.06 -12.65
C MET A 85 12.33 -0.73 -12.66
N VAL A 86 11.94 0.23 -13.52
CA VAL A 86 12.60 1.54 -13.64
C VAL A 86 11.63 2.66 -13.24
N ASP A 87 10.44 2.68 -13.84
CA ASP A 87 9.49 3.76 -13.63
C ASP A 87 8.71 3.60 -12.31
N ALA A 88 8.45 4.73 -11.69
CA ALA A 88 7.66 4.86 -10.48
C ALA A 88 6.63 5.97 -10.68
N HIS A 89 5.39 5.60 -10.98
CA HIS A 89 4.34 6.58 -11.29
C HIS A 89 3.61 7.01 -10.03
N ALA A 90 3.63 8.30 -9.71
CA ALA A 90 2.84 8.85 -8.61
C ALA A 90 1.36 8.91 -9.00
N LEU A 91 0.55 8.07 -8.36
CA LEU A 91 -0.88 7.94 -8.63
C LEU A 91 -1.66 9.16 -8.14
N SER A 92 -2.59 9.60 -8.97
CA SER A 92 -3.57 10.64 -8.70
C SER A 92 -4.99 10.06 -8.68
N ASP A 93 -5.92 10.78 -8.03
CA ASP A 93 -7.34 10.41 -8.10
C ASP A 93 -7.82 10.51 -9.56
N GLY A 94 -8.50 9.47 -10.03
CA GLY A 94 -9.02 9.39 -11.39
C GLY A 94 -8.06 8.76 -12.41
N ASP A 95 -6.81 8.44 -12.04
CA ASP A 95 -5.90 7.75 -12.96
C ASP A 95 -6.48 6.41 -13.43
N GLU A 96 -6.33 6.12 -14.73
CA GLU A 96 -6.68 4.84 -15.30
C GLU A 96 -5.45 3.93 -15.34
N VAL A 97 -5.51 2.80 -14.65
CA VAL A 97 -4.44 1.80 -14.64
C VAL A 97 -4.87 0.57 -15.43
N LEU A 98 -3.95 0.00 -16.20
CA LEU A 98 -4.14 -1.27 -16.89
C LEU A 98 -3.03 -2.23 -16.48
N PHE A 99 -3.44 -3.37 -15.92
CA PHE A 99 -2.54 -4.47 -15.60
C PHE A 99 -2.69 -5.58 -16.64
N GLY A 100 -1.59 -5.92 -17.30
CA GLY A 100 -1.62 -6.82 -18.44
C GLY A 100 -2.39 -6.25 -19.62
N LEU A 101 -3.29 -7.04 -20.22
CA LEU A 101 -3.95 -6.66 -21.48
C LEU A 101 -5.39 -6.16 -21.31
N TYR A 102 -6.10 -6.62 -20.27
CA TYR A 102 -7.55 -6.44 -20.18
C TYR A 102 -8.01 -5.85 -18.84
N SER A 103 -7.25 -6.03 -17.77
CA SER A 103 -7.66 -5.64 -16.41
C SER A 103 -7.43 -4.16 -16.16
N LYS A 104 -8.39 -3.36 -16.64
CA LYS A 104 -8.40 -1.90 -16.52
C LYS A 104 -9.17 -1.45 -15.29
N GLY A 105 -8.66 -0.47 -14.57
CA GLY A 105 -9.34 0.10 -13.42
C GLY A 105 -9.05 1.58 -13.21
N THR A 106 -9.92 2.24 -12.47
CA THR A 106 -9.78 3.65 -12.10
C THR A 106 -9.33 3.76 -10.65
N VAL A 107 -8.31 4.59 -10.41
CA VAL A 107 -7.80 4.92 -9.10
C VAL A 107 -8.74 5.90 -8.41
N ARG A 108 -9.09 5.60 -7.16
CA ARG A 108 -9.85 6.46 -6.27
C ARG A 108 -9.04 6.70 -5.00
N LEU A 109 -8.72 7.96 -4.73
CA LEU A 109 -8.00 8.40 -3.53
C LEU A 109 -8.96 9.15 -2.62
N GLN A 110 -9.37 8.52 -1.53
CA GLN A 110 -10.25 9.14 -0.55
C GLN A 110 -9.45 9.65 0.64
N GLY A 111 -9.53 10.95 0.93
CA GLY A 111 -8.90 11.53 2.11
C GLY A 111 -9.37 10.84 3.39
N ARG A 112 -8.44 10.55 4.31
CA ARG A 112 -8.80 10.05 5.65
C ARG A 112 -8.99 11.24 6.57
N SER A 113 -10.17 11.35 7.20
CA SER A 113 -10.35 12.26 8.32
C SER A 113 -9.52 11.77 9.51
N ILE A 114 -8.77 12.66 10.16
CA ILE A 114 -7.96 12.33 11.34
C ILE A 114 -8.84 11.78 12.48
N ASN A 115 -10.14 12.15 12.49
CA ASN A 115 -11.10 11.68 13.48
C ASN A 115 -11.46 10.18 13.34
N GLU A 116 -11.19 9.55 12.19
CA GLU A 116 -11.44 8.12 11.96
C GLU A 116 -10.26 7.23 12.38
N LEU A 117 -9.13 7.82 12.80
CA LEU A 117 -7.92 7.08 13.13
C LEU A 117 -7.80 7.03 14.64
N SER A 118 -7.89 5.83 15.21
CA SER A 118 -7.64 5.71 16.65
C SER A 118 -6.19 6.10 16.94
N VAL A 119 -5.95 6.68 18.12
CA VAL A 119 -4.59 7.02 18.61
C VAL A 119 -3.67 5.79 18.51
N GLY A 120 -4.20 4.59 18.76
CA GLY A 120 -3.49 3.32 18.61
C GLY A 120 -3.07 3.00 17.17
N GLN A 121 -3.87 3.35 16.15
CA GLN A 121 -3.50 3.19 14.73
C GLN A 121 -2.39 4.16 14.33
N LEU A 122 -2.43 5.40 14.81
CA LEU A 122 -1.39 6.41 14.55
C LEU A 122 -0.06 6.03 15.21
N LEU A 123 -0.09 5.56 16.46
CA LEU A 123 1.11 5.07 17.13
C LEU A 123 1.68 3.85 16.42
N SER A 124 0.85 2.84 16.10
CA SER A 124 1.30 1.63 15.40
C SER A 124 1.95 1.98 14.06
N SER A 125 1.41 2.96 13.33
CA SER A 125 2.02 3.52 12.13
C SER A 125 3.40 4.12 12.36
N MET A 126 3.52 5.03 13.34
CA MET A 126 4.77 5.75 13.61
C MET A 126 5.89 4.80 14.04
N LEU A 127 5.53 3.78 14.81
CA LEU A 127 6.46 2.76 15.29
C LEU A 127 6.94 1.86 14.14
N GLU A 128 6.03 1.39 13.28
CA GLU A 128 6.40 0.60 12.10
C GLU A 128 7.23 1.42 11.09
N ALA A 129 6.93 2.71 10.90
CA ALA A 129 7.76 3.60 10.08
C ALA A 129 9.20 3.64 10.56
N SER A 130 9.37 3.68 11.88
CA SER A 130 10.67 3.80 12.53
C SER A 130 11.44 2.48 12.46
N ALA A 131 10.76 1.35 12.67
CA ALA A 131 11.36 0.02 12.54
C ALA A 131 11.91 -0.25 11.13
N ASN A 132 11.15 0.08 10.09
CA ASN A 132 11.59 -0.13 8.70
C ASN A 132 12.79 0.74 8.30
N ARG A 133 12.88 1.98 8.81
CA ARG A 133 14.08 2.83 8.62
C ARG A 133 15.33 2.24 9.26
N ILE A 134 15.16 1.45 10.32
CA ILE A 134 16.25 0.82 11.06
C ILE A 134 16.65 -0.50 10.38
N GLU A 135 15.71 -1.26 9.84
CA GLU A 135 16.01 -2.45 9.01
C GLU A 135 16.81 -2.08 7.75
N ALA A 136 16.52 -0.94 7.12
CA ALA A 136 17.30 -0.41 6.01
C ALA A 136 18.75 -0.01 6.40
N HIS A 137 19.07 0.12 7.69
CA HIS A 137 20.37 0.62 8.18
C HIS A 137 21.18 -0.34 9.08
N GLY A 138 20.80 -1.61 9.24
CA GLY A 138 21.70 -2.64 9.82
C GLY A 138 21.49 -2.98 11.31
N GLN A 139 20.76 -4.08 11.50
CA GLN A 139 20.76 -5.16 12.52
C GLN A 139 21.19 -4.99 14.01
N GLY A 140 21.66 -3.85 14.51
CA GLY A 140 22.16 -3.76 15.90
C GLY A 140 21.12 -3.45 17.00
N SER A 141 20.02 -2.76 16.67
CA SER A 141 19.19 -2.04 17.66
C SER A 141 17.76 -2.59 17.85
N ALA A 142 17.35 -3.56 17.04
CA ALA A 142 15.95 -4.00 16.96
C ALA A 142 15.40 -4.60 18.26
N LYS A 143 16.25 -5.25 19.08
CA LYS A 143 15.83 -5.94 20.31
C LYS A 143 15.52 -4.97 21.45
N ASP A 144 16.32 -3.92 21.60
CA ASP A 144 16.12 -2.88 22.61
C ASP A 144 14.91 -1.99 22.26
N LEU A 145 14.69 -1.75 20.97
CA LEU A 145 13.50 -1.04 20.49
C LEU A 145 12.23 -1.86 20.69
N LEU A 146 12.22 -3.15 20.37
CA LEU A 146 11.09 -4.04 20.68
C LEU A 146 10.70 -4.00 22.16
N MET A 147 11.70 -3.88 23.05
CA MET A 147 11.50 -3.75 24.49
C MET A 147 10.89 -2.39 24.88
N MET A 148 11.41 -1.28 24.33
CA MET A 148 10.87 0.07 24.56
C MET A 148 9.45 0.24 23.99
N LEU A 149 9.14 -0.38 22.85
CA LEU A 149 7.84 -0.33 22.20
C LEU A 149 6.78 -1.13 22.97
N SER A 150 7.17 -2.26 23.55
CA SER A 150 6.33 -3.05 24.47
C SER A 150 5.95 -2.21 25.70
N GLN A 151 6.91 -1.49 26.29
CA GLN A 151 6.67 -0.61 27.43
C GLN A 151 5.77 0.60 27.09
N ALA A 152 6.02 1.26 25.96
CA ALA A 152 5.19 2.39 25.54
C ALA A 152 3.74 1.98 25.27
N LYS A 153 3.52 0.82 24.63
CA LYS A 153 2.18 0.27 24.39
C LYS A 153 1.46 -0.10 25.70
N TYR A 154 2.20 -0.63 26.67
CA TYR A 154 1.66 -0.96 28.00
C TYR A 154 1.19 0.29 28.74
N ILE A 155 1.99 1.36 28.78
CA ILE A 155 1.68 2.62 29.48
C ILE A 155 0.43 3.29 28.89
N LEU A 156 0.32 3.33 27.56
CA LEU A 156 -0.82 3.93 26.87
C LEU A 156 -2.13 3.14 27.09
N THR A 157 -2.04 1.82 27.24
CA THR A 157 -3.20 0.96 27.52
C THR A 157 -3.71 1.16 28.95
N GLN A 158 -2.80 1.40 29.91
CA GLN A 158 -3.15 1.67 31.30
C GLN A 158 -3.77 3.05 31.53
N GLN A 159 -3.35 4.07 30.76
CA GLN A 159 -3.95 5.41 30.85
C GLN A 159 -5.38 5.49 30.30
N CYS A 160 -5.79 4.57 29.41
CA CYS A 160 -7.16 4.50 28.89
C CYS A 160 -8.16 3.80 29.84
N HIS A 161 -7.69 3.07 30.87
CA HIS A 161 -8.55 2.39 31.85
C HIS A 161 -8.71 3.17 33.17
N ALA A 162 -8.07 4.34 33.29
CA ALA A 162 -8.08 5.18 34.48
C ALA A 162 -8.95 6.46 34.34
N ALA A 163 -9.74 6.56 33.27
CA ALA A 163 -10.70 7.64 33.00
C ALA A 163 -12.08 7.04 32.75
#